data_AF-A0A0E9LTW4-F1
#
_entry.id   AF-A0A0E9LTW4-F1
#
_cell.length_a   1.000
_cell.length_b   1.000
_cell.length_c   1.000
_cell.angle_alpha   90.00
_cell.angle_beta   90.00
_cell.angle_gamma   90.00
#
_symmetry.space_group_name_H-M   'P 1'
#
loop_
_entity.id
_entity.type
_entity.pdbx_description
1 polymer ?
#
loop_
_entity_poly.entity_id
_entity_poly.type
_entity_poly.pdbx_seq_one_letter_code
_entity_poly.pdbx_strand_id
1 'polypeptide(L)' 'MIEGEGVEPDIKVENDPYKEFMGEDAQLNKAIEVILEQLKDRKELPSIPPPPVKNK' A
#
# COMPACT_ATOMS: atom_id res chain seq x y z
N MET A 1 6.54 1.07 -19.89
CA MET A 1 7.14 -0.10 -20.60
C MET A 1 7.30 -1.20 -19.57
N ILE A 2 7.08 -2.47 -19.94
CA ILE A 2 7.13 -3.63 -19.02
C ILE A 2 8.01 -4.73 -19.62
N GLU A 3 8.01 -4.88 -20.95
CA GLU A 3 8.84 -5.89 -21.63
C GLU A 3 10.34 -5.64 -21.40
N GLY A 4 11.03 -6.65 -20.85
CA GLY A 4 12.48 -6.66 -20.67
C GLY A 4 13.01 -6.03 -19.36
N GLU A 5 12.29 -5.09 -18.76
CA GLU A 5 12.76 -4.34 -17.57
C GLU A 5 11.91 -4.57 -16.30
N GLY A 6 10.66 -5.04 -16.45
CA GLY A 6 9.74 -5.18 -15.31
C GLY A 6 9.10 -3.86 -14.90
N VAL A 7 8.74 -3.74 -13.62
CA VAL A 7 8.17 -2.50 -13.05
C VAL A 7 9.14 -1.98 -12.00
N GLU A 8 9.59 -0.74 -12.18
CA GLU A 8 10.44 -0.08 -11.19
C GLU A 8 9.64 0.19 -9.90
N PRO A 9 10.14 -0.20 -8.72
CA PRO A 9 9.46 0.05 -7.47
C PRO A 9 9.67 1.50 -7.00
N ASP A 10 8.64 2.11 -6.42
CA ASP A 10 8.77 3.43 -5.77
C ASP A 10 9.75 3.38 -4.59
N ILE A 11 9.79 2.25 -3.88
CA ILE A 11 10.67 2.00 -2.73
C ILE A 11 11.31 0.62 -2.92
N LYS A 12 12.62 0.59 -3.19
CA LYS A 12 13.38 -0.66 -3.29
C LYS A 12 13.78 -1.15 -1.89
N VAL A 13 13.32 -2.35 -1.54
CA VAL A 13 13.67 -3.06 -0.30
C VAL A 13 13.95 -4.51 -0.65
N GLU A 14 15.12 -5.01 -0.26
CA GLU A 14 15.50 -6.42 -0.45
C GLU A 14 15.33 -7.15 0.87
N ASN A 15 14.82 -8.38 0.83
CA ASN A 15 14.83 -9.26 1.99
C ASN A 15 16.23 -9.86 2.16
N ASP A 16 16.73 -9.88 3.40
CA ASP A 16 17.90 -10.68 3.74
C ASP A 16 17.48 -12.16 3.79
N PRO A 17 18.14 -13.07 3.04
CA PRO A 17 17.69 -14.46 2.95
C PRO A 17 17.67 -15.21 4.28
N TYR A 18 18.59 -14.90 5.19
CA TYR A 18 18.64 -15.55 6.50
C TYR A 18 17.50 -15.04 7.39
N LYS A 19 17.27 -13.73 7.41
CA LYS A 19 16.16 -13.13 8.16
C LYS A 19 14.80 -13.61 7.65
N GLU A 20 14.61 -13.64 6.34
CA GLU A 20 13.39 -14.12 5.70
C GLU A 20 13.14 -15.59 6.03
N PHE A 21 14.17 -16.43 5.98
CA PHE A 21 14.10 -17.82 6.42
C PHE A 21 13.70 -17.95 7.91
N MET A 22 14.16 -17.04 8.75
CA MET A 22 13.77 -16.94 10.17
C MET A 22 12.40 -16.29 10.39
N GLY A 23 11.70 -15.88 9.31
CA GLY A 23 10.36 -15.30 9.33
C GLY A 23 10.30 -13.79 9.48
N GLU A 24 11.43 -13.08 9.39
CA GLU A 24 11.48 -11.63 9.37
C GLU A 24 11.47 -11.12 7.92
N ASP A 25 10.37 -10.49 7.52
CA ASP A 25 10.18 -9.91 6.19
C ASP A 25 10.40 -8.38 6.23
N ALA A 26 11.48 -7.93 5.61
CA ALA A 26 11.86 -6.52 5.59
C ALA A 26 10.93 -5.69 4.70
N GLN A 27 10.43 -6.27 3.60
CA GLN A 27 9.48 -5.61 2.71
C GLN A 27 8.15 -5.35 3.41
N LEU A 28 7.61 -6.35 4.12
CA LEU A 28 6.38 -6.20 4.89
C LEU A 28 6.52 -5.14 5.99
N ASN A 29 7.62 -5.17 6.73
CA ASN A 29 7.89 -4.19 7.78
C ASN A 29 7.94 -2.76 7.21
N LYS A 30 8.61 -2.57 6.07
CA LYS A 30 8.66 -1.24 5.42
C LYS A 30 7.30 -0.81 4.88
N ALA A 31 6.52 -1.74 4.32
CA ALA A 31 5.17 -1.45 3.84
C ALA A 31 4.27 -0.94 4.99
N ILE A 32 4.32 -1.59 6.15
CA ILE A 32 3.56 -1.17 7.35
C ILE A 32 4.01 0.23 7.79
N GLU A 33 5.31 0.48 7.90
CA GLU A 33 5.85 1.79 8.26
C GLU A 33 5.32 2.90 7.33
N VAL A 34 5.41 2.68 6.02
CA VAL A 34 4.98 3.66 5.00
C VAL A 34 3.47 3.89 5.05
N ILE A 35 2.68 2.81 5.19
CA ILE A 35 1.21 2.93 5.29
C ILE A 35 0.83 3.71 6.56
N LEU A 36 1.47 3.44 7.70
CA LEU A 36 1.22 4.18 8.94
C LEU A 36 1.56 5.67 8.79
N GLU A 37 2.61 6.01 8.05
CA GLU A 37 2.94 7.42 7.76
C GLU A 37 1.87 8.06 6.86
N GLN A 38 1.49 7.40 5.77
CA GLN A 38 0.45 7.89 4.84
C GLN A 38 -0.91 8.08 5.51
N LEU A 39 -1.23 7.26 6.52
CA LEU A 39 -2.47 7.38 7.28
C LEU A 39 -2.56 8.67 8.10
N LYS A 40 -1.44 9.33 8.40
CA LYS A 40 -1.44 10.62 9.10
C LYS A 40 -1.97 11.75 8.21
N ASP A 41 -1.70 11.69 6.91
CA ASP A 41 -2.12 12.68 5.91
C ASP A 41 -3.32 12.22 5.07
N ARG A 42 -3.92 11.08 5.43
CA ARG A 42 -5.08 10.50 4.75
C ARG A 42 -6.24 11.49 4.76
N LYS A 43 -6.79 11.75 3.57
CA LYS A 43 -8.07 12.44 3.43
C LYS A 43 -9.21 11.57 3.97
N GLU A 44 -10.20 12.21 4.59
CA GLU A 44 -11.42 11.53 5.01
C GLU A 44 -12.11 10.87 3.81
N LEU A 45 -12.80 9.77 4.09
CA LEU A 45 -13.61 9.12 3.06
C LEU A 45 -14.74 10.07 2.64
N PRO A 46 -15.11 10.09 1.34
CA PRO A 46 -16.24 10.89 0.91
C PRO A 46 -17.51 10.46 1.65
N SER A 47 -18.40 11.41 1.93
CA SER A 47 -19.70 11.11 2.52
C SER A 47 -20.48 10.15 1.62
N ILE A 48 -21.23 9.25 2.25
CA ILE A 48 -22.16 8.37 1.54
C ILE A 48 -23.14 9.24 0.74
N PRO A 49 -23.37 8.98 -0.56
CA PRO A 49 -24.31 9.76 -1.35
C PRO A 49 -25.73 9.64 -0.79
N PRO A 50 -26.58 10.68 -0.95
CA PRO A 50 -27.96 10.62 -0.50
C PRO A 50 -28.72 9.48 -1.22
N PRO A 51 -29.72 8.86 -0.56
CA PRO A 51 -30.55 7.85 -1.21
C PRO A 51 -31.28 8.46 -2.43
N PRO A 52 -31.60 7.65 -3.45
CA PRO A 52 -32.32 8.13 -4.62
C PRO A 52 -33.68 8.72 -4.23
N VAL A 53 -34.00 9.88 -4.81
CA VAL A 53 -35.30 10.53 -4.61
C VAL A 53 -36.35 9.75 -5.42
N LYS A 54 -37.31 9.11 -4.74
CA LYS A 54 -38.46 8.50 -5.43
C LYS A 54 -39.48 9.59 -5.74
N ASN A 55 -39.57 9.97 -7.02
CA ASN A 55 -40.69 10.76 -7.51
C ASN A 55 -41.90 9.83 -7.66
N LYS A 56 -43.08 10.27 -7.20
CA LYS A 56 -44.36 9.57 -7.39
C LYS A 56 -44.85 9.72 -8.83
#